data_AF-A0A3M2HMJ0-F1
#
_entry.id   AF-A0A3M2HMJ0-F1
#
_cell.length_a   1.000
_cell.length_b   1.000
_cell.length_c   1.000
_cell.angle_alpha   90.00
_cell.angle_beta   90.00
_cell.angle_gamma   90.00
#
_symmetry.space_group_name_H-M   'P 1'
#
loop_
_entity.id
_entity.type
_entity.pdbx_description
1 polymer ?
#
loop_
_entity_poly.entity_id
_entity_poly.type
_entity_poly.pdbx_seq_one_letter_code
_entity_poly.pdbx_strand_id
1 'polypeptide(L)'
;MNTSPDRLDPQTHARIFTENIAPKSGLFEASSQVKPKAIILGGQPGAGKGGLVKAAKTELAFDVVPIDPEVLREYHPDIVTLYPDLSPPVSGPIVPPKTR
;
A
#
# COMPACT_ATOMS: atom_id res chain seq x y z
N MET A 1 19.60 -6.48 -20.92
CA MET A 1 18.43 -5.86 -20.27
C MET A 1 17.64 -7.02 -19.65
N ASN A 2 17.66 -7.18 -18.33
CA ASN A 2 16.91 -8.26 -17.66
C ASN A 2 15.47 -7.79 -17.46
N THR A 3 14.58 -8.14 -18.39
CA THR A 3 13.14 -8.02 -18.19
C THR A 3 12.69 -9.29 -17.48
N SER A 4 12.52 -9.21 -16.16
CA SER A 4 11.80 -10.26 -15.44
C SER A 4 10.37 -10.35 -16.01
N PRO A 5 9.80 -11.55 -16.19
CA PRO A 5 8.45 -11.71 -16.74
C PRO A 5 7.40 -10.95 -15.93
N ASP A 6 7.65 -10.72 -14.64
CA ASP A 6 6.73 -10.04 -13.72
C ASP A 6 6.89 -8.51 -13.70
N ARG A 7 7.75 -7.94 -14.56
CA ARG A 7 7.94 -6.49 -14.61
C ARG A 7 6.85 -5.84 -15.44
N LEU A 8 6.02 -5.02 -14.80
CA LEU A 8 5.06 -4.16 -15.47
C LEU A 8 5.75 -3.20 -16.45
N ASP A 9 5.08 -2.94 -17.57
CA ASP A 9 5.54 -1.90 -18.49
C ASP A 9 5.45 -0.52 -17.81
N PRO A 10 6.27 0.47 -18.25
CA PRO A 10 6.34 1.76 -17.60
C PRO A 10 5.00 2.53 -17.56
N GLN A 11 4.13 2.37 -18.56
CA GLN A 11 2.85 3.08 -18.59
C GLN A 11 1.88 2.49 -17.59
N THR A 12 1.73 1.16 -17.56
CA THR A 12 0.89 0.47 -16.56
C THR A 12 1.38 0.76 -15.14
N HIS A 13 2.69 0.70 -14.91
CA HIS A 13 3.28 1.03 -13.62
C HIS A 13 2.97 2.47 -13.20
N ALA A 14 3.20 3.45 -14.07
CA ALA A 14 2.93 4.86 -13.79
C ALA A 14 1.46 5.13 -13.51
N ARG A 15 0.57 4.45 -14.25
CA ARG A 15 -0.88 4.52 -14.05
C ARG A 15 -1.27 4.02 -12.67
N ILE A 16 -0.83 2.83 -12.26
CA ILE A 16 -1.14 2.26 -10.94
C ILE A 16 -0.62 3.17 -9.82
N PHE A 17 0.60 3.68 -9.96
CA PHE A 17 1.16 4.62 -9.00
C PHE A 17 0.29 5.86 -8.83
N THR A 18 -0.07 6.50 -9.94
CA THR A 18 -0.76 7.81 -9.94
C THR A 18 -2.24 7.66 -9.56
N GLU A 19 -2.92 6.64 -10.06
CA GLU A 19 -4.37 6.47 -9.88
C GLU A 19 -4.72 5.73 -8.59
N ASN A 20 -3.85 4.85 -8.08
CA ASN A 20 -4.17 3.99 -6.95
C ASN A 20 -3.26 4.18 -5.72
N ILE A 21 -1.93 4.13 -5.90
CA ILE A 21 -1.00 4.10 -4.76
C ILE A 21 -0.89 5.50 -4.12
N ALA A 22 -0.49 6.52 -4.88
CA ALA A 22 -0.24 7.86 -4.34
C ALA A 22 -1.48 8.50 -3.68
N PRO A 23 -2.70 8.40 -4.24
CA PRO A 23 -3.90 8.94 -3.59
C PRO A 23 -4.30 8.22 -2.30
N LYS A 24 -3.89 6.96 -2.11
CA LYS A 24 -4.27 6.15 -0.94
C LYS A 24 -3.16 6.07 0.12
N SER A 25 -1.94 6.50 -0.21
CA SER A 25 -0.78 6.38 0.69
C SER A 25 -0.67 7.49 1.73
N GLY A 26 -1.44 8.57 1.60
CA GLY A 26 -1.27 9.78 2.40
C GLY A 26 -0.21 10.75 1.85
N LEU A 27 0.29 10.50 0.62
CA LEU A 27 1.41 11.26 0.04
C LEU A 27 1.01 12.69 -0.32
N PHE A 28 -0.22 12.91 -0.76
CA PHE A 28 -0.69 14.23 -1.18
C PHE A 28 -1.16 15.08 0.01
N GLU A 29 -1.45 14.45 1.14
CA GLU A 29 -1.85 15.07 2.39
C GLU A 29 -0.65 15.45 3.27
N ALA A 30 0.48 14.77 3.09
CA ALA A 30 1.70 15.04 3.84
C ALA A 30 2.32 16.40 3.46
N SER A 31 2.79 17.13 4.46
CA SER A 31 3.40 18.44 4.28
C SER A 31 4.83 18.30 3.76
N SER A 32 5.22 19.18 2.83
CA SER A 32 6.62 19.28 2.41
C SER A 32 7.47 19.83 3.56
N GLN A 33 8.65 19.25 3.77
CA GLN A 33 9.54 19.58 4.87
C GLN A 33 10.87 20.13 4.33
N VAL A 34 11.39 21.19 4.95
CA VAL A 34 12.73 21.75 4.61
C VAL A 34 13.85 20.74 4.92
N LYS A 35 13.65 19.93 5.95
CA LYS A 35 14.56 18.85 6.36
C LYS A 35 13.75 17.56 6.58
N PRO A 36 13.43 16.81 5.52
CA PRO A 36 12.63 15.60 5.66
C PRO A 36 13.38 14.53 6.46
N LYS A 37 12.62 13.73 7.19
CA LYS A 37 13.15 12.58 7.95
C LYS A 37 12.63 11.29 7.32
N ALA A 38 13.47 10.28 7.28
CA ALA A 38 13.10 8.92 6.89
C ALA A 38 13.46 7.96 8.02
N ILE A 39 12.55 7.05 8.34
CA ILE A 39 12.75 6.01 9.34
C ILE A 39 12.69 4.67 8.62
N ILE A 40 13.78 3.91 8.69
CA ILE A 40 13.87 2.56 8.10
C ILE A 40 13.72 1.56 9.24
N LEU A 41 12.70 0.72 9.17
CA LEU A 41 12.43 -0.30 10.18
C LEU A 41 13.12 -1.61 9.82
N GLY A 42 13.85 -2.17 10.79
CA GLY A 42 14.50 -3.48 10.69
C GLY A 42 14.07 -4.43 11.80
N GLY A 43 14.25 -5.72 11.57
CA GLY A 43 13.96 -6.78 12.54
C GLY A 43 13.27 -7.99 11.91
N GLN A 44 13.30 -9.13 12.59
CA GLN A 44 12.67 -10.37 12.13
C GLN A 44 11.14 -10.25 11.98
N PRO A 45 10.49 -11.08 11.14
CA PRO A 45 9.04 -11.25 11.18
C PRO A 45 8.56 -11.56 12.60
N GLY A 46 7.45 -10.96 13.04
CA GLY A 46 6.94 -11.11 14.41
C GLY A 46 7.61 -10.25 15.49
N ALA A 47 8.68 -9.49 15.17
CA ALA A 47 9.38 -8.64 16.15
C ALA A 47 8.58 -7.41 16.65
N GLY A 48 7.33 -7.23 16.20
CA GLY A 48 6.49 -6.10 16.63
C GLY A 48 6.75 -4.77 15.91
N LYS A 49 7.31 -4.80 14.69
CA LYS A 49 7.60 -3.59 13.87
C LYS A 49 6.38 -2.66 13.68
N GLY A 50 5.15 -3.21 13.66
CA GLY A 50 3.93 -2.41 13.61
C GLY A 50 3.76 -1.46 14.80
N GLY A 51 4.31 -1.79 15.98
CA GLY A 51 4.36 -0.87 17.12
C GLY A 51 5.27 0.33 16.87
N LEU A 52 6.42 0.10 16.22
CA LEU A 52 7.34 1.18 15.83
C LEU A 52 6.72 2.11 14.78
N VAL A 53 5.96 1.57 13.82
CA VAL A 53 5.19 2.40 12.86
C VAL A 53 4.22 3.31 13.60
N LYS A 54 3.48 2.80 14.59
CA LYS A 54 2.55 3.61 15.39
C LYS A 54 3.28 4.69 16.19
N ALA A 55 4.40 4.35 16.82
CA ALA A 55 5.21 5.31 17.57
C ALA A 55 5.73 6.44 16.66
N ALA A 56 6.28 6.08 15.49
CA ALA A 56 6.78 7.04 14.50
C ALA A 56 5.67 7.97 13.99
N LYS A 57 4.46 7.45 13.74
CA LYS A 57 3.29 8.28 13.39
C LYS A 57 2.97 9.31 14.46
N THR A 58 2.93 8.91 15.73
CA THR A 58 2.68 9.83 16.83
C THR A 58 3.80 10.87 16.98
N GLU A 59 5.07 10.45 16.92
CA GLU A 59 6.23 11.33 17.06
C GLU A 59 6.29 12.40 15.96
N LEU A 60 5.90 12.03 14.74
CA LEU A 60 5.87 12.93 13.57
C LEU A 60 4.52 13.63 13.40
N ALA A 61 3.70 13.73 14.45
CA ALA A 61 2.41 14.40 14.43
C ALA A 61 1.47 13.95 13.29
N PHE A 62 1.55 12.67 12.93
CA PHE A 62 0.86 12.04 11.80
C PHE A 62 1.21 12.60 10.41
N ASP A 63 2.21 13.48 10.31
CA ASP A 63 2.77 13.99 9.05
C ASP A 63 3.88 13.05 8.55
N VAL A 64 3.49 11.80 8.27
CA VAL A 64 4.40 10.76 7.79
C VAL A 64 3.69 9.80 6.84
N VAL A 65 4.36 9.46 5.75
CA VAL A 65 3.88 8.53 4.73
C VAL A 65 4.52 7.15 4.97
N PRO A 66 3.78 6.15 5.51
CA PRO A 66 4.31 4.80 5.65
C PRO A 66 4.43 4.13 4.27
N ILE A 67 5.58 3.53 3.99
CA ILE A 67 5.82 2.75 2.77
C ILE A 67 6.01 1.30 3.19
N ASP A 68 5.02 0.45 2.87
CA ASP A 68 5.04 -0.97 3.17
C ASP A 68 5.04 -1.80 1.88
N PRO A 69 6.14 -2.48 1.54
CA PRO A 69 6.22 -3.34 0.37
C PRO A 69 5.21 -4.49 0.37
N GLU A 70 4.75 -4.98 1.52
CA GLU A 70 3.75 -6.06 1.58
C GLU A 70 2.39 -5.55 1.11
N VAL A 71 1.96 -4.38 1.61
CA VAL A 71 0.71 -3.71 1.18
C VAL A 71 0.78 -3.31 -0.30
N LEU A 72 1.95 -2.88 -0.79
CA LEU A 72 2.11 -2.49 -2.19
C LEU A 72 1.92 -3.66 -3.17
N ARG A 73 2.06 -4.92 -2.73
CA ARG A 73 1.79 -6.10 -3.59
C ARG A 73 0.34 -6.19 -4.01
N GLU A 74 -0.59 -5.74 -3.18
CA GLU A 74 -2.03 -5.76 -3.44
C GLU A 74 -2.43 -4.94 -4.68
N TYR A 75 -1.57 -4.00 -5.10
CA TYR A 75 -1.79 -3.14 -6.25
C TYR A 75 -1.28 -3.75 -7.58
N HIS A 76 -0.66 -4.93 -7.54
CA HIS A 76 -0.22 -5.60 -8.77
C HIS A 76 -1.45 -6.10 -9.57
N PRO A 77 -1.53 -5.86 -10.89
CA PRO A 77 -2.67 -6.29 -11.71
C PRO A 77 -2.98 -7.78 -11.61
N ASP A 78 -1.92 -8.59 -11.53
CA ASP A 78 -2.05 -10.04 -11.50
C ASP A 78 -2.15 -10.62 -10.08
N ILE A 79 -2.39 -9.80 -9.04
CA ILE A 79 -2.43 -10.28 -7.64
C ILE A 79 -3.42 -11.44 -7.46
N VAL A 80 -4.59 -11.38 -8.10
CA VAL A 80 -5.62 -12.44 -8.04
C VAL A 80 -5.17 -13.71 -8.74
N THR A 81 -4.41 -13.59 -9.82
CA THR A 81 -3.88 -14.74 -10.58
C THR A 81 -2.71 -15.39 -9.86
N LEU A 82 -1.84 -14.60 -9.24
CA LEU A 82 -0.65 -15.05 -8.52
C LEU A 82 -0.98 -15.57 -7.11
N TYR A 83 -1.99 -15.00 -6.46
CA TYR A 83 -2.40 -15.28 -5.09
C TYR A 83 -3.93 -15.26 -4.98
N PRO A 84 -4.62 -16.30 -5.49
CA PRO A 84 -6.09 -16.36 -5.50
C PRO A 84 -6.72 -16.29 -4.09
N ASP A 85 -5.97 -16.65 -3.06
CA ASP A 85 -6.32 -16.57 -1.64
C ASP A 85 -6.21 -15.16 -1.03
N LEU A 86 -5.49 -14.23 -1.68
CA LEU A 86 -5.37 -12.82 -1.29
C LEU A 86 -6.38 -11.90 -1.98
N SER A 87 -7.29 -12.45 -2.79
CA SER A 87 -8.37 -11.68 -3.42
C SER A 87 -9.27 -11.07 -2.33
N PRO A 88 -9.57 -9.75 -2.34
CA PRO A 88 -10.64 -9.23 -1.50
C PRO A 88 -11.94 -9.98 -1.85
N PRO A 89 -12.84 -10.26 -0.88
CA PRO A 89 -14.11 -10.88 -1.20
C PRO A 89 -14.79 -10.03 -2.28
N VAL A 90 -15.10 -10.67 -3.41
CA VAL A 90 -15.88 -10.04 -4.48
C VAL A 90 -17.08 -9.42 -3.79
N SER A 91 -17.24 -8.10 -3.88
CA SER A 91 -18.48 -7.45 -3.47
C SER A 91 -19.58 -8.08 -4.32
N GLY A 92 -20.26 -9.08 -3.76
CA GLY A 92 -21.46 -9.64 -4.36
C GLY A 92 -22.49 -8.52 -4.56
N PRO A 93 -23.47 -8.72 -5.45
CA PRO A 93 -24.54 -7.74 -5.62
C PRO A 93 -25.17 -7.45 -4.27
N ILE A 94 -25.32 -6.17 -3.94
CA ILE A 94 -26.07 -5.71 -2.77
C ILE A 94 -27.48 -6.27 -2.92
N VAL A 95 -27.80 -7.32 -2.15
CA VAL A 95 -29.17 -7.82 -2.06
C VAL A 95 -29.93 -6.82 -1.19
N PRO A 96 -30.92 -6.09 -1.73
CA PRO A 96 -31.70 -5.19 -0.90
C PRO A 96 -32.44 -5.99 0.18
N PRO A 97 -32.58 -5.44 1.41
CA PRO A 97 -33.26 -6.14 2.48
C PRO A 97 -34.70 -6.47 2.04
N LYS A 98 -35.10 -7.74 2.17
CA LYS A 98 -36.50 -8.13 2.01
C LYS A 98 -37.30 -7.46 3.12
N THR A 99 -38.13 -6.51 2.72
CA THR A 99 -39.18 -5.95 3.57
C THR A 99 -40.09 -7.10 4.00
N ARG A 100 -40.25 -7.27 5.31
CA ARG A 100 -41.24 -8.16 5.91
C ARG A 100 -42.27 -7.30 6.64
#